data_AF-A0A537FGF4-F1
#
_entry.id   AF-A0A537FGF4-F1
#
_cell.length_a   1.000
_cell.length_b   1.000
_cell.length_c   1.000
_cell.angle_alpha   90.00
_cell.angle_beta   90.00
_cell.angle_gamma   90.00
#
_symmetry.space_group_name_H-M   'P 1'
#
loop_
_entity.id
_entity.type
_entity.pdbx_description
1 polymer ?
#
loop_
_entity_poly.entity_id
_entity_poly.type
_entity_poly.pdbx_seq_one_letter_code
_entity_poly.pdbx_strand_id
1 'polypeptide(L)'
;MSEEMKRAIGTILEAGFQMESEAFKTLMEISSAGQLDPLVREVLRVAGTVEPRPSSISRDLVLKAAEQLDLSSNVAEAEHAGLRHARRFAEELESRLEVVSDPTGKLGT
;
A
#
# COMPACT_ATOMS: atom_id res chain seq x y z
N MET A 1 14.34 -12.67 16.68
CA MET A 1 14.20 -12.49 15.21
C MET A 1 14.67 -13.75 14.53
N SER A 2 13.86 -14.34 13.65
CA SER A 2 14.28 -15.47 12.81
C SER A 2 15.19 -14.99 11.68
N GLU A 3 16.07 -15.87 11.19
CA GLU A 3 16.95 -15.58 10.05
C GLU A 3 16.16 -15.36 8.74
N GLU A 4 14.96 -15.92 8.65
CA GLU A 4 14.02 -15.70 7.55
C GLU A 4 13.51 -14.25 7.53
N MET A 5 13.17 -13.69 8.69
CA MET A 5 12.73 -12.30 8.84
C MET A 5 13.82 -11.31 8.41
N LYS A 6 15.08 -11.56 8.76
CA LYS A 6 16.20 -10.71 8.33
C LYS A 6 16.37 -10.72 6.81
N ARG A 7 16.23 -11.89 6.18
CA ARG A 7 16.31 -12.03 4.72
C ARG A 7 15.18 -11.29 4.03
N ALA A 8 13.95 -11.47 4.50
CA ALA A 8 12.77 -10.77 3.99
C ALA A 8 12.92 -9.24 4.01
N ILE A 9 13.35 -8.68 5.15
CA ILE A 9 13.63 -7.25 5.28
C ILE A 9 14.76 -6.84 4.33
N GLY A 10 15.84 -7.64 4.27
CA GLY A 10 16.97 -7.41 3.37
C GLY A 10 16.52 -7.27 1.92
N THR A 11 15.65 -8.17 1.44
CA THR A 11 15.10 -8.12 0.09
C THR A 11 14.30 -6.84 -0.17
N ILE A 12 13.52 -6.36 0.80
CA ILE A 12 12.77 -5.10 0.66
C ILE A 12 13.73 -3.90 0.54
N LEU A 13 14.77 -3.87 1.38
CA LEU A 13 15.78 -2.82 1.36
C LEU A 13 16.63 -2.85 0.08
N GLU A 14 17.01 -4.04 -0.39
CA GLU A 14 17.74 -4.24 -1.65
C GLU A 14 16.94 -3.80 -2.88
N ALA A 15 15.61 -3.92 -2.83
CA ALA A 15 14.71 -3.38 -3.86
C ALA A 15 14.63 -1.83 -3.85
N GLY A 16 15.32 -1.18 -2.92
CA GLY A 16 15.42 0.28 -2.80
C GLY A 16 14.27 0.91 -2.03
N PHE A 17 13.46 0.11 -1.32
CA PHE A 17 12.40 0.62 -0.47
C PHE A 17 12.88 0.79 0.97
N GLN A 18 12.47 1.86 1.61
CA GLN A 18 12.56 1.99 3.06
C GLN A 18 11.38 1.26 3.71
N MET A 19 11.48 0.94 5.00
CA MET A 19 10.38 0.32 5.73
C MET A 19 10.04 1.11 6.98
N GLU A 20 8.76 1.42 7.12
CA GLU A 20 8.24 2.11 8.30
C GLU A 20 8.16 1.16 9.50
N SER A 21 8.28 1.70 10.70
CA SER A 21 8.22 0.90 11.94
C SER A 21 6.89 0.18 12.11
N GLU A 22 5.78 0.80 11.70
CA GLU A 22 4.45 0.19 11.75
C GLU A 22 4.30 -0.90 10.69
N ALA A 23 4.83 -0.70 9.49
CA ALA A 23 4.85 -1.72 8.44
C ALA A 23 5.62 -2.97 8.88
N PHE A 24 6.76 -2.76 9.54
CA PHE A 24 7.57 -3.84 10.09
C PHE A 24 6.81 -4.66 11.16
N LYS A 25 6.11 -4.00 12.08
CA LYS A 25 5.30 -4.68 13.10
C LYS A 25 4.20 -5.52 12.46
N THR A 26 3.45 -4.94 11.52
CA THR A 26 2.38 -5.63 10.81
C THR A 26 2.90 -6.83 10.01
N LEU A 27 4.05 -6.67 9.35
CA LEU A 27 4.70 -7.78 8.65
C LEU A 27 5.09 -8.91 9.63
N MET A 28 5.61 -8.59 10.82
CA MET A 28 5.92 -9.60 11.84
C MET A 28 4.66 -10.33 12.35
N GLU A 29 3.58 -9.59 12.61
CA GLU A 29 2.30 -10.16 13.07
C GLU A 29 1.74 -11.15 12.04
N ILE A 30 1.67 -10.75 10.77
CA ILE A 30 1.15 -11.58 9.68
C ILE A 30 2.09 -12.75 9.38
N SER A 31 3.41 -12.53 9.41
CA SER A 31 4.39 -13.58 9.14
C SER A 31 4.41 -14.69 10.19
N SER A 32 3.92 -14.42 11.40
CA SER A 32 3.82 -15.43 12.46
C SER A 32 2.83 -16.54 12.08
N ALA A 33 1.97 -16.32 11.07
CA ALA A 33 1.14 -17.35 10.43
C ALA A 33 1.87 -18.19 9.37
N GLY A 34 3.19 -17.99 9.16
CA GLY A 34 4.06 -18.88 8.39
C GLY A 34 4.23 -18.56 6.90
N GLN A 35 3.82 -17.37 6.42
CA GLN A 35 3.87 -17.03 4.98
C GLN A 35 4.65 -15.73 4.68
N LEU A 36 5.88 -15.65 5.17
CA LEU A 36 6.72 -14.46 5.03
C LEU A 36 7.19 -14.18 3.60
N ASP A 37 7.75 -15.17 2.91
CA ASP A 37 8.30 -15.01 1.56
C ASP A 37 7.24 -14.60 0.50
N PRO A 38 6.05 -15.23 0.46
CA PRO A 38 4.97 -14.79 -0.43
C PRO A 38 4.54 -13.36 -0.14
N LEU A 39 4.40 -13.01 1.15
CA LEU A 39 3.99 -11.67 1.56
C LEU A 39 4.97 -10.60 1.10
N VAL A 40 6.27 -10.83 1.25
CA VAL A 40 7.30 -9.86 0.82
C VAL A 40 7.27 -9.64 -0.70
N ARG A 41 7.14 -10.72 -1.48
CA ARG A 41 7.03 -10.62 -2.94
C ARG A 41 5.81 -9.82 -3.35
N GLU A 42 4.69 -10.04 -2.66
CA GLU A 42 3.45 -9.33 -2.92
C GLU A 42 3.54 -7.85 -2.52
N VAL A 43 4.16 -7.54 -1.38
CA VAL A 43 4.44 -6.16 -0.96
C VAL A 43 5.24 -5.42 -2.03
N LEU A 44 6.30 -6.03 -2.56
CA LEU A 44 7.11 -5.44 -3.62
C LEU A 44 6.32 -5.26 -4.92
N ARG A 45 5.47 -6.23 -5.26
CA ARG A 45 4.58 -6.15 -6.42
C ARG A 45 3.60 -4.99 -6.29
N VAL A 46 2.90 -4.89 -5.15
CA VAL A 46 1.95 -3.81 -4.86
C VAL A 46 2.67 -2.46 -4.86
N ALA A 47 3.84 -2.36 -4.24
CA ALA A 47 4.64 -1.13 -4.24
C ALA A 47 5.11 -0.74 -5.65
N GLY A 48 5.36 -1.70 -6.55
CA GLY A 48 5.67 -1.45 -7.96
C GLY A 48 4.47 -1.01 -8.80
N THR A 49 3.24 -1.26 -8.36
CA THR A 49 2.02 -0.83 -9.06
C THR A 49 1.49 0.54 -8.62
N VAL A 50 2.01 1.09 -7.53
CA VAL A 50 1.62 2.42 -7.04
C VAL A 50 2.45 3.46 -7.78
N GLU A 51 1.78 4.37 -8.49
CA GLU A 51 2.38 5.56 -9.10
C GLU A 51 1.93 6.82 -8.35
N PRO A 52 2.85 7.73 -7.97
CA PRO A 52 4.30 7.63 -8.10
C PRO A 52 4.89 6.54 -7.19
N ARG A 53 6.01 5.93 -7.63
CA ARG A 53 6.65 4.83 -6.89
C ARG A 53 6.99 5.26 -5.45
N PRO A 54 6.47 4.58 -4.42
CA PRO A 54 6.72 4.97 -3.04
C PRO A 54 8.18 4.70 -2.65
N SER A 55 8.76 5.60 -1.86
CA SER A 55 10.10 5.42 -1.29
C SER A 55 10.09 4.58 -0.01
N SER A 56 8.95 4.50 0.69
CA SER A 56 8.77 3.71 1.91
C SER A 56 7.59 2.75 1.79
N ILE A 57 7.74 1.57 2.40
CA ILE A 57 6.65 0.62 2.63
C ILE A 57 5.96 0.99 3.95
N SER A 58 4.68 1.34 3.85
CA SER A 58 3.80 1.64 4.97
C SER A 58 2.98 0.43 5.41
N ARG A 59 2.36 0.53 6.60
CA ARG A 59 1.45 -0.51 7.12
C ARG A 59 0.33 -0.83 6.13
N ASP A 60 -0.30 0.19 5.55
CA ASP A 60 -1.40 0.02 4.61
C ASP A 60 -0.99 -0.81 3.38
N LEU A 61 0.25 -0.63 2.90
CA LEU A 61 0.75 -1.37 1.75
C LEU A 61 0.96 -2.85 2.10
N VAL A 62 1.45 -3.13 3.31
CA VAL A 62 1.59 -4.51 3.82
C VAL A 62 0.22 -5.17 4.00
N LEU A 63 -0.76 -4.45 4.55
CA LEU A 63 -2.12 -4.95 4.70
C LEU A 63 -2.76 -5.24 3.34
N LYS A 64 -2.65 -4.34 2.38
CA LYS A 64 -3.14 -4.52 1.01
C LYS A 64 -2.50 -5.74 0.33
N ALA A 65 -1.21 -5.96 0.54
CA ALA A 65 -0.53 -7.15 0.03
C ALA A 65 -1.02 -8.43 0.73
N ALA A 66 -1.24 -8.40 2.05
CA ALA A 66 -1.80 -9.52 2.78
C ALA A 66 -3.25 -9.84 2.38
N GLU A 67 -4.06 -8.82 2.06
CA GLU A 67 -5.41 -8.98 1.52
C GLU A 67 -5.38 -9.71 0.18
N GLN A 68 -4.46 -9.38 -0.72
CA GLN A 68 -4.36 -10.05 -2.03
C GLN A 68 -3.88 -11.50 -1.94
N LEU A 69 -3.21 -11.88 -0.85
CA LEU A 69 -2.82 -13.26 -0.55
C LEU A 69 -3.85 -13.99 0.31
N ASP A 70 -5.00 -13.37 0.60
CA ASP A 70 -6.04 -13.89 1.50
C ASP A 70 -5.54 -14.17 2.94
N LEU A 71 -4.40 -13.55 3.31
CA LEU A 71 -3.76 -13.62 4.63
C LEU A 71 -4.35 -12.62 5.63
N SER A 72 -5.18 -11.69 5.15
CA SER A 72 -5.77 -10.60 5.95
C SER A 72 -6.93 -11.03 6.85
N SER A 73 -7.47 -12.24 6.66
CA SER A 73 -8.63 -12.73 7.42
C SER A 73 -8.37 -12.82 8.92
N ASN A 74 -7.11 -12.85 9.38
CA ASN A 74 -6.73 -12.74 10.80
C ASN A 74 -6.60 -11.30 11.33
N VAL A 75 -6.47 -10.28 10.48
CA VAL A 75 -6.27 -8.88 10.91
C VAL A 75 -7.61 -8.14 10.95
N ALA A 76 -8.53 -8.44 10.02
CA ALA A 76 -9.85 -7.81 9.94
C ALA A 76 -10.72 -8.02 11.20
N GLU A 77 -10.50 -9.10 11.95
CA GLU A 77 -11.24 -9.38 13.19
C GLU A 77 -10.79 -8.47 14.36
N ALA A 78 -9.56 -7.94 14.32
CA ALA A 78 -9.03 -7.04 15.34
C ALA A 78 -9.50 -5.58 15.19
N GLU A 79 -10.01 -5.18 14.01
CA GLU A 79 -10.27 -3.76 13.69
C GLU A 79 -11.72 -3.31 13.95
N HIS A 80 -12.62 -4.21 14.39
CA HIS A 80 -14.03 -3.89 14.64
C HIS A 80 -14.29 -3.04 15.91
N ALA A 81 -13.25 -2.64 16.66
CA ALA A 81 -13.35 -1.83 17.86
C ALA A 81 -12.73 -0.43 17.69
N GLY A 82 -13.20 0.35 16.72
CA GLY A 82 -12.87 1.77 16.66
C GLY A 82 -13.32 2.45 15.38
N LEU A 83 -14.26 3.40 15.51
CA LEU A 83 -14.65 4.35 14.47
C LEU A 83 -13.42 5.09 13.92
N ARG A 84 -12.75 4.54 12.92
CA ARG A 84 -11.77 5.26 12.11
C ARG A 84 -12.26 5.26 10.69
N HIS A 85 -12.59 6.47 10.23
CA HIS A 85 -12.84 6.77 8.83
C HIS A 85 -11.77 6.11 7.97
N ALA A 86 -12.18 5.12 7.16
CA ALA A 86 -11.38 4.64 6.06
C ALA A 86 -10.97 5.86 5.22
N ARG A 87 -9.70 6.24 5.31
CA ARG A 87 -9.14 7.33 4.52
C ARG A 87 -9.12 6.83 3.08
N ARG A 88 -10.20 7.12 2.34
CA ARG A 88 -10.25 6.82 0.91
C ARG A 88 -9.12 7.59 0.26
N PHE A 89 -8.19 6.85 -0.35
CA PHE A 89 -7.22 7.42 -1.27
C PHE A 89 -8.02 8.12 -2.37
N ALA A 90 -7.72 9.39 -2.62
CA ALA A 90 -8.38 10.13 -3.70
C ALA A 90 -7.96 9.49 -5.02
N GLU A 91 -8.92 8.94 -5.76
CA GLU A 91 -8.71 8.60 -7.17
C GLU A 91 -8.48 9.92 -7.92
N GLU A 92 -7.33 10.06 -8.58
CA GLU A 92 -7.12 11.13 -9.56
C GLU A 92 -7.98 10.81 -10.79
N LEU A 93 -9.21 11.32 -10.80
CA LEU A 93 -10.05 11.31 -11.98
C LEU A 93 -9.60 12.45 -12.90
N GLU A 94 -8.97 12.12 -14.03
CA GLU A 94 -8.68 13.10 -15.07
C GLU A 94 -9.98 13.73 -15.58
N SER A 95 -10.25 14.97 -15.16
CA SER A 95 -11.45 15.70 -15.57
C SER A 95 -11.22 16.33 -16.93
N ARG A 96 -11.80 15.74 -17.98
CA ARG A 96 -11.81 16.33 -19.33
C ARG A 96 -12.82 17.47 -19.36
N LEU A 97 -12.33 18.70 -19.17
CA LEU A 97 -13.14 19.92 -19.25
C LEU A 97 -13.35 20.29 -20.73
N GLU A 98 -14.59 20.26 -21.20
CA GLU A 98 -14.99 20.77 -22.51
C GLU A 98 -15.77 22.08 -22.35
N VAL A 99 -15.30 23.14 -23.01
CA VAL A 99 -15.90 24.49 -22.92
C VAL A 99 -17.09 24.57 -23.88
N VAL A 100 -18.30 24.56 -23.33
CA VAL A 100 -19.54 24.55 -24.14
C VAL A 100 -19.97 25.96 -24.59
N SER A 101 -19.58 27.03 -23.88
CA SER A 101 -19.86 28.42 -24.29
C SER A 101 -18.99 29.41 -23.51
N ASP A 102 -18.21 30.26 -24.19
CA ASP A 102 -17.48 31.40 -23.60
C ASP A 102 -18.29 32.70 -23.81
N PRO A 103 -19.06 33.18 -22.81
CA PRO A 103 -19.77 34.45 -22.92
C PRO A 103 -18.85 35.68 -22.81
N THR A 104 -17.57 35.48 -22.53
CA THR A 104 -16.57 36.54 -22.28
C THR A 104 -15.75 36.90 -23.53
N GLY A 105 -15.78 36.07 -24.59
CA GLY A 105 -15.13 36.33 -25.87
C GLY A 105 -13.62 36.55 -25.78
N LYS A 106 -12.96 36.05 -24.72
CA LYS A 106 -11.54 36.29 -24.44
C LYS A 106 -10.69 35.03 -24.51
N LEU A 107 -11.29 33.86 -24.66
CA LEU A 107 -10.58 32.62 -24.92
C LEU A 107 -10.47 32.42 -26.44
N GLY A 108 -9.50 33.11 -27.04
CA GLY A 108 -9.14 32.97 -28.45
C GLY A 108 -8.07 31.90 -28.64
N THR A 109 -8.45 30.82 -29.35
CA THR A 109 -7.68 29.70 -29.93
C THR A 109 -6.52 29.11 -29.13
#